data_AF-A0A7V5ZH56-F1
#
_entry.id   AF-A0A7V5ZH56-F1
#
_cell.length_a   1.000
_cell.length_b   1.000
_cell.length_c   1.000
_cell.angle_alpha   90.00
_cell.angle_beta   90.00
_cell.angle_gamma   90.00
#
_symmetry.space_group_name_H-M   'P 1'
#
loop_
_entity.id
_entity.type
_entity.pdbx_description
1 polymer ?
#
loop_
_entity_poly.entity_id
_entity_poly.type
_entity_poly.pdbx_seq_one_letter_code
_entity_poly.pdbx_strand_id
1 'polypeptide(L)'
;MEASPGLDDLLKFMTKKGASDLHLKPTRPPLLRIGGKLMPIKSIPLKPKEIEEMVLPLLTETQRRKFEDFQSVDLGYGVPGVARFRCNIYQQRGSVAAVFRRVPFEIKNYDELNLPEVVSTFADYPAGLVLVTGPTGSGKSTTLAAIIQDIIRTRPCHVVTIEDPIEFLFTDHMATVSQREVGTDTPSFKEALRNTMRQDPDVIMVGEMRDLETISTVVTAAETGHLVFSTLHTNSASQTIDRIIDSFPPDQQDQIRAQLAQVLRAVFSMELLPRQDGQGLVPAVEVLINSPKIARHIELGEIKEIHDEIEDSVAYFRMQSMNQSLVALLANGAISYEVAMERSRDPADLSLKLRKLFPGIEEAQREGKMAPSPGDFAHIMELMEIKKLYDEQEERWRQRMLEKDEVIAQLERDLAMLRQEMSSYDTTAAELRNQLEALRAEKERMVQENAARMEKLNERIRELNQQLMAAGKGTPEKPTTGFFKR
;
A
#
# COMPACT_ATOMS: atom_id res chain seq x y z
N MET A 1 11.53 -55.47 -24.17
CA MET A 1 12.13 -54.16 -24.53
C MET A 1 11.50 -53.16 -23.58
N GLU A 2 12.25 -52.62 -22.63
CA GLU A 2 11.72 -51.54 -21.77
C GLU A 2 11.45 -50.34 -22.66
N ALA A 3 10.18 -49.94 -22.78
CA ALA A 3 9.78 -48.77 -23.54
C ALA A 3 10.36 -47.51 -22.86
N SER A 4 10.80 -46.54 -23.65
CA SER A 4 11.19 -45.23 -23.14
C SER A 4 10.00 -44.61 -22.39
N PRO A 5 10.18 -44.17 -21.14
CA PRO A 5 9.08 -43.63 -20.34
C PRO A 5 8.48 -42.40 -21.01
N GLY A 6 7.15 -42.26 -20.97
CA GLY A 6 6.46 -41.09 -21.50
C GLY A 6 6.80 -39.82 -20.72
N LEU A 7 6.59 -38.66 -21.33
CA LEU A 7 6.87 -37.36 -20.71
C LEU A 7 6.13 -37.19 -19.38
N ASP A 8 4.83 -37.47 -19.35
CA ASP A 8 4.00 -37.36 -18.15
C ASP A 8 4.50 -38.21 -16.99
N ASP A 9 5.03 -39.41 -17.29
CA ASP A 9 5.59 -40.31 -16.28
C ASP A 9 6.88 -39.74 -15.70
N LEU A 10 7.73 -39.14 -16.55
CA LEU A 10 8.94 -38.44 -16.11
C LEU A 10 8.61 -37.23 -15.24
N LEU A 11 7.59 -36.46 -15.59
CA LEU A 11 7.13 -35.30 -14.83
C LEU A 11 6.48 -35.70 -13.49
N LYS A 12 5.66 -36.76 -13.48
CA LYS A 12 5.14 -37.38 -12.25
C LYS A 12 6.26 -37.85 -11.34
N PHE A 13 7.27 -38.52 -11.91
CA PHE A 13 8.41 -39.00 -11.17
C PHE A 13 9.27 -37.86 -10.61
N MET A 14 9.50 -36.81 -11.40
CA MET A 14 10.15 -35.56 -10.99
C MET A 14 9.46 -34.97 -9.74
N THR A 15 8.12 -34.81 -9.79
CA THR A 15 7.33 -34.28 -8.67
C THR A 15 7.41 -35.18 -7.44
N LYS A 16 7.25 -36.50 -7.61
CA LYS A 16 7.35 -37.50 -6.52
C LYS A 16 8.71 -37.50 -5.83
N LYS A 17 9.79 -37.19 -6.57
CA LYS A 17 11.15 -37.10 -6.03
C LYS A 17 11.49 -35.72 -5.46
N GLY A 18 10.58 -34.75 -5.52
CA GLY A 18 10.83 -33.39 -5.05
C GLY A 18 11.92 -32.68 -5.85
N ALA A 19 12.09 -33.04 -7.13
CA ALA A 19 13.07 -32.42 -8.01
C ALA A 19 12.61 -31.03 -8.47
N SER A 20 13.54 -30.08 -8.58
CA SER A 20 13.25 -28.71 -9.06
C SER A 20 13.14 -28.63 -10.57
N ASP A 21 14.02 -29.37 -11.28
CA ASP A 21 14.09 -29.36 -12.73
C ASP A 21 14.27 -30.78 -13.30
N LEU A 22 13.66 -31.05 -14.45
CA LEU A 22 13.87 -32.23 -15.31
C LEU A 22 14.55 -31.76 -16.60
N HIS A 23 15.70 -32.33 -16.92
CA HIS A 23 16.45 -32.06 -18.14
C HIS A 23 16.36 -33.25 -19.09
N LEU A 24 15.91 -32.99 -20.32
CA LEU A 24 15.86 -33.95 -21.42
C LEU A 24 16.93 -33.56 -22.45
N LYS A 25 17.91 -34.43 -22.65
CA LYS A 25 19.02 -34.18 -23.57
C LYS A 25 19.39 -35.44 -24.35
N PRO A 26 19.69 -35.33 -25.65
CA PRO A 26 20.13 -36.48 -26.44
C PRO A 26 21.37 -37.14 -25.85
N THR A 27 21.47 -38.46 -26.02
CA THR A 27 22.59 -39.33 -25.61
C THR A 27 22.80 -39.43 -24.09
N ARG A 28 21.86 -38.95 -23.29
CA ARG A 28 21.86 -39.10 -21.83
C ARG A 28 20.50 -39.60 -21.34
N PRO A 29 20.45 -40.31 -20.20
CA PRO A 29 19.18 -40.52 -19.53
C PRO A 29 18.60 -39.18 -19.07
N PRO A 30 17.28 -39.08 -18.87
CA PRO A 30 16.65 -37.92 -18.23
C PRO A 30 17.35 -37.61 -16.90
N LEU A 31 17.59 -36.32 -16.63
CA LEU A 31 18.29 -35.88 -15.42
C LEU A 31 17.34 -35.07 -14.55
N LEU A 32 17.34 -35.34 -13.24
CA LEU A 32 16.62 -34.55 -12.25
C LEU A 32 17.59 -33.66 -11.49
N ARG A 33 17.18 -32.43 -11.17
CA ARG A 33 17.87 -31.58 -10.20
C ARG A 33 17.24 -31.77 -8.82
N ILE A 34 18.00 -32.29 -7.86
CA ILE A 34 17.56 -32.46 -6.46
C ILE A 34 18.63 -31.87 -5.56
N GLY A 35 18.25 -30.94 -4.68
CA GLY A 35 19.20 -30.23 -3.81
C GLY A 35 20.32 -29.54 -4.59
N GLY A 36 20.00 -28.96 -5.75
CA GLY A 36 20.96 -28.28 -6.64
C GLY A 36 21.81 -29.22 -7.53
N LYS A 37 21.85 -30.52 -7.26
CA LYS A 37 22.69 -31.49 -8.00
C LYS A 37 21.90 -32.20 -9.09
N LEU A 38 22.50 -32.38 -10.27
CA LEU A 38 21.93 -33.15 -11.37
C LEU A 38 22.19 -34.64 -11.17
N MET A 39 21.12 -35.44 -11.17
CA MET A 39 21.16 -36.89 -10.99
C MET A 39 20.41 -37.60 -12.12
N PRO A 40 21.00 -38.63 -12.74
CA PRO A 40 20.33 -39.37 -13.78
C PRO A 40 19.21 -40.25 -13.23
N ILE A 41 18.08 -40.30 -13.93
CA ILE A 41 17.07 -41.34 -13.72
C ILE A 41 17.65 -42.66 -14.23
N LYS A 42 17.37 -43.77 -13.53
CA LYS A 42 17.72 -45.11 -14.00
C LYS A 42 16.82 -45.47 -15.19
N SER A 43 17.24 -45.05 -16.39
CA SER A 43 16.61 -45.40 -17.66
C SER A 43 17.66 -45.42 -18.77
N ILE A 44 17.25 -45.87 -19.95
CA ILE A 44 18.09 -45.80 -21.14
C ILE A 44 18.33 -44.34 -21.58
N PRO A 45 19.49 -44.05 -22.21
CA PRO A 45 19.73 -42.74 -22.81
C PRO A 45 18.73 -42.41 -23.92
N LEU A 46 18.25 -41.15 -23.92
CA LEU A 46 17.30 -40.66 -24.90
C LEU A 46 17.97 -40.40 -26.27
N LYS A 47 17.31 -40.82 -27.34
CA LYS A 47 17.66 -40.49 -28.72
C LYS A 47 17.04 -39.14 -29.13
N PRO A 48 17.63 -38.41 -30.10
CA PRO A 48 17.07 -37.13 -30.57
C PRO A 48 15.58 -37.19 -30.93
N LYS A 49 15.20 -38.21 -31.72
CA LYS A 49 13.81 -38.40 -32.17
C LYS A 49 12.83 -38.63 -31.02
N GLU A 50 13.25 -39.32 -29.96
CA GLU A 50 12.39 -39.55 -28.78
C GLU A 50 12.09 -38.24 -28.04
N ILE A 51 13.07 -37.34 -27.97
CA ILE A 51 12.86 -36.03 -27.35
C ILE A 51 11.92 -35.18 -28.20
N GLU A 52 12.11 -35.17 -29.53
CA GLU A 52 11.23 -34.47 -30.46
C GLU A 52 9.77 -34.96 -30.33
N GLU A 53 9.58 -36.28 -30.29
CA GLU A 53 8.27 -36.92 -30.09
C GLU A 53 7.66 -36.59 -28.72
N MET A 54 8.47 -36.34 -27.69
CA MET A 54 7.99 -35.94 -26.36
C MET A 54 7.58 -34.46 -26.29
N VAL A 55 8.36 -33.55 -26.88
CA VAL A 55 8.25 -32.10 -26.57
C VAL A 55 7.63 -31.26 -27.67
N LEU A 56 7.80 -31.63 -28.95
CA LEU A 56 7.22 -30.86 -30.06
C LEU A 56 5.68 -30.89 -30.10
N PRO A 57 4.99 -31.99 -29.70
CA PRO A 57 3.53 -31.98 -29.60
C PRO A 57 2.96 -31.03 -28.55
N LEU A 58 3.79 -30.54 -27.62
CA LEU A 58 3.37 -29.58 -26.60
C LEU A 58 3.19 -28.17 -27.17
N LEU A 59 3.84 -27.88 -28.31
CA LEU A 59 3.84 -26.55 -28.89
C LEU A 59 2.54 -26.26 -29.64
N THR A 60 1.94 -25.12 -29.36
CA THR A 60 0.92 -24.53 -30.25
C THR A 60 1.53 -24.16 -31.60
N GLU A 61 0.72 -23.92 -32.62
CA GLU A 61 1.19 -23.47 -33.94
C GLU A 61 2.05 -22.20 -33.84
N THR A 62 1.65 -21.25 -33.00
CA THR A 62 2.42 -20.00 -32.78
C THR A 62 3.74 -20.27 -32.08
N GLN A 63 3.75 -21.13 -31.06
CA GLN A 63 4.98 -21.51 -30.35
C GLN A 63 5.93 -22.32 -31.24
N ARG A 64 5.39 -23.17 -32.14
CA ARG A 64 6.16 -23.92 -33.13
C ARG A 64 6.90 -22.98 -34.07
N ARG A 65 6.22 -21.97 -34.62
CA ARG A 65 6.86 -20.94 -35.46
C ARG A 65 7.94 -20.19 -34.71
N LYS A 66 7.68 -19.76 -33.46
CA LYS A 66 8.70 -19.14 -32.60
C LYS A 66 9.92 -20.05 -32.42
N PHE A 67 9.70 -21.35 -32.19
CA PHE A 67 10.80 -22.31 -32.06
C PHE A 67 11.59 -22.46 -33.36
N GLU A 68 10.93 -22.50 -34.52
CA GLU A 68 11.59 -22.56 -35.83
C GLU A 68 12.43 -21.30 -36.11
N ASP A 69 11.91 -20.11 -35.80
CA ASP A 69 12.59 -18.83 -36.03
C ASP A 69 13.73 -18.56 -35.04
N PHE A 70 13.48 -18.78 -33.74
CA PHE A 70 14.38 -18.40 -32.65
C PHE A 70 15.17 -19.56 -32.05
N GLN A 71 14.94 -20.79 -32.52
CA GLN A 71 15.58 -22.03 -32.02
C GLN A 71 15.36 -22.27 -30.52
N SER A 72 14.39 -21.58 -29.91
CA SER A 72 13.99 -21.70 -28.51
C SER A 72 12.58 -21.20 -28.28
N VAL A 73 11.88 -21.77 -27.30
CA VAL A 73 10.54 -21.32 -26.89
C VAL A 73 10.28 -21.69 -25.42
N ASP A 74 9.69 -20.76 -24.68
CA ASP A 74 9.17 -20.98 -23.32
C ASP A 74 7.66 -21.24 -23.37
N LEU A 75 7.17 -22.15 -22.52
CA LEU A 75 5.74 -22.47 -22.40
C LEU A 75 5.39 -23.02 -21.01
N GLY A 76 4.13 -22.86 -20.60
CA GLY A 76 3.54 -23.61 -19.51
C GLY A 76 3.04 -24.99 -19.97
N TYR A 77 3.26 -26.02 -19.15
CA TYR A 77 2.69 -27.35 -19.35
C TYR A 77 2.08 -27.88 -18.05
N GLY A 78 0.78 -28.16 -18.06
CA GLY A 78 0.06 -28.72 -16.93
C GLY A 78 -0.12 -30.22 -17.06
N VAL A 79 0.24 -30.98 -16.02
CA VAL A 79 -0.10 -32.40 -15.91
C VAL A 79 -1.21 -32.55 -14.85
N PRO A 80 -2.44 -32.91 -15.25
CA PRO A 80 -3.58 -33.00 -14.33
C PRO A 80 -3.30 -33.90 -13.12
N GLY A 81 -3.62 -33.38 -11.92
CA GLY A 81 -3.40 -34.08 -10.66
C GLY A 81 -1.94 -34.20 -10.21
N VAL A 82 -1.00 -33.52 -10.88
CA VAL A 82 0.44 -33.62 -10.58
C VAL A 82 1.03 -32.26 -10.26
N ALA A 83 1.22 -31.41 -11.27
CA ALA A 83 1.76 -30.07 -11.16
C ALA A 83 1.68 -29.34 -12.50
N ARG A 84 1.87 -28.02 -12.46
CA ARG A 84 2.25 -27.23 -13.63
C ARG A 84 3.77 -27.15 -13.71
N PHE A 85 4.27 -27.06 -14.93
CA PHE A 85 5.68 -26.97 -15.24
C PHE A 85 5.92 -25.81 -16.19
N ARG A 86 7.00 -25.08 -15.98
CA ARG A 86 7.56 -24.19 -16.99
C ARG A 86 8.53 -24.99 -17.84
N CYS A 87 8.33 -25.04 -19.14
CA CYS A 87 9.21 -25.72 -20.06
C CYS A 87 9.96 -24.69 -20.91
N ASN A 88 11.26 -24.90 -21.09
CA ASN A 88 12.03 -24.27 -22.14
C ASN A 88 12.49 -25.37 -23.11
N ILE A 89 12.09 -25.25 -24.38
CA ILE A 89 12.50 -26.15 -25.47
C ILE A 89 13.47 -25.39 -26.36
N TYR A 90 14.63 -25.97 -26.66
CA TYR A 90 15.71 -25.29 -27.37
C TYR A 90 16.54 -26.24 -28.24
N GLN A 91 17.23 -25.68 -29.23
CA GLN A 91 18.14 -26.42 -30.09
C GLN A 91 19.55 -26.52 -29.48
N GLN A 92 20.13 -27.72 -29.45
CA GLN A 92 21.51 -27.96 -29.02
C GLN A 92 22.24 -28.91 -29.97
N ARG A 93 23.31 -28.42 -30.61
CA ARG A 93 24.16 -29.22 -31.52
C ARG A 93 23.37 -29.96 -32.61
N GLY A 94 22.32 -29.32 -33.14
CA GLY A 94 21.46 -29.91 -34.18
C GLY A 94 20.44 -30.92 -33.66
N SER A 95 20.14 -30.95 -32.37
CA SER A 95 19.06 -31.76 -31.81
C SER A 95 18.25 -30.98 -30.78
N VAL A 96 16.98 -31.33 -30.64
CA VAL A 96 16.08 -30.72 -29.64
C VAL A 96 16.47 -31.16 -28.22
N ALA A 97 16.40 -30.23 -27.29
CA ALA A 97 16.53 -30.46 -25.85
C ALA A 97 15.43 -29.68 -25.12
N ALA A 98 15.13 -30.09 -23.89
CA ALA A 98 14.12 -29.42 -23.07
C ALA A 98 14.47 -29.43 -21.59
N VAL A 99 14.06 -28.39 -20.88
CA VAL A 99 14.13 -28.31 -19.42
C VAL A 99 12.75 -27.96 -18.88
N PHE A 100 12.24 -28.80 -17.98
CA PHE A 100 10.99 -28.56 -17.26
C PHE A 100 11.32 -28.18 -15.83
N ARG A 101 10.77 -27.06 -15.36
CA ARG A 101 10.85 -26.60 -13.97
C ARG A 101 9.48 -26.73 -13.34
N ARG A 102 9.39 -27.33 -12.16
CA ARG A 102 8.11 -27.43 -11.43
C ARG A 102 7.67 -26.06 -10.95
N VAL A 103 6.43 -25.69 -11.25
CA VAL A 103 5.76 -24.50 -10.70
C VAL A 103 5.20 -24.86 -9.32
N PRO A 104 5.54 -24.11 -8.25
CA PRO A 104 5.03 -24.38 -6.91
C PRO A 104 3.54 -24.04 -6.78
N PHE A 105 2.82 -24.85 -6.01
CA PHE A 105 1.46 -24.53 -5.54
C PHE A 105 1.48 -23.76 -4.21
N GLU A 106 2.51 -24.00 -3.40
CA GLU A 106 2.64 -23.36 -2.11
C GLU A 106 3.13 -21.93 -2.29
N ILE A 107 2.26 -20.98 -1.95
CA ILE A 107 2.57 -19.56 -1.90
C ILE A 107 2.85 -19.22 -0.44
N LYS A 108 4.06 -18.75 -0.17
CA LYS A 108 4.49 -18.31 1.16
C LYS A 108 3.76 -17.05 1.58
N ASN A 109 3.49 -16.91 2.88
CA ASN A 109 2.95 -15.68 3.45
C ASN A 109 4.04 -14.61 3.63
N TYR A 110 3.64 -13.39 4.03
CA TYR A 110 4.57 -12.26 4.19
C TYR A 110 5.68 -12.51 5.21
N ASP A 111 5.37 -13.15 6.34
CA ASP A 111 6.33 -13.45 7.41
C ASP A 111 7.37 -14.47 6.95
N GLU A 112 6.94 -15.52 6.27
CA GLU A 112 7.82 -16.55 5.69
C GLU A 112 8.77 -15.98 4.61
N LEU A 113 8.36 -14.88 3.98
CA LEU A 113 9.17 -14.14 3.02
C LEU A 113 10.04 -13.06 3.67
N ASN A 114 9.89 -12.81 4.98
CA ASN A 114 10.52 -11.71 5.71
C ASN A 114 10.23 -10.34 5.07
N LEU A 115 9.00 -10.13 4.59
CA LEU A 115 8.57 -8.85 4.04
C LEU A 115 8.13 -7.89 5.17
N PRO A 116 8.32 -6.57 5.02
CA PRO A 116 7.86 -5.62 6.00
C PRO A 116 6.33 -5.54 6.03
N GLU A 117 5.78 -5.23 7.21
CA GLU A 117 4.33 -5.19 7.46
C GLU A 117 3.57 -4.27 6.49
N VAL A 118 4.20 -3.19 6.01
CA VAL A 118 3.60 -2.27 5.03
C VAL A 118 3.08 -2.98 3.77
N VAL A 119 3.65 -4.11 3.38
CA VAL A 119 3.21 -4.87 2.19
C VAL A 119 1.79 -5.39 2.32
N SER A 120 1.34 -5.76 3.53
CA SER A 120 -0.02 -6.28 3.73
C SER A 120 -1.07 -5.22 3.39
N THR A 121 -0.76 -3.93 3.61
CA THR A 121 -1.65 -2.81 3.29
C THR A 121 -1.94 -2.68 1.79
N PHE A 122 -1.11 -3.28 0.93
CA PHE A 122 -1.29 -3.20 -0.52
C PHE A 122 -2.51 -3.98 -1.00
N ALA A 123 -2.86 -5.07 -0.29
CA ALA A 123 -4.04 -5.88 -0.57
C ALA A 123 -5.35 -5.13 -0.23
N ASP A 124 -5.28 -4.14 0.66
CA ASP A 124 -6.44 -3.38 1.16
C ASP A 124 -6.82 -2.19 0.27
N TYR A 125 -5.98 -1.80 -0.68
CA TYR A 125 -6.31 -0.69 -1.57
C TYR A 125 -7.59 -0.98 -2.36
N PRO A 126 -8.54 -0.02 -2.43
CA PRO A 126 -9.76 -0.23 -3.21
C PRO A 126 -9.49 -0.20 -4.72
N ALA A 127 -8.59 0.66 -5.16
CA ALA A 127 -8.21 0.87 -6.55
C ALA A 127 -6.86 1.61 -6.65
N GLY A 128 -6.24 1.58 -7.84
CA GLY A 128 -4.99 2.26 -8.15
C GLY A 128 -3.90 1.30 -8.60
N LEU A 129 -2.67 1.79 -8.68
CA LEU A 129 -1.51 1.07 -9.22
C LEU A 129 -0.49 0.78 -8.12
N VAL A 130 -0.14 -0.49 -7.94
CA VAL A 130 0.97 -0.94 -7.08
C VAL A 130 2.03 -1.59 -7.95
N LEU A 131 3.28 -1.14 -7.82
CA LEU A 131 4.40 -1.64 -8.62
C LEU A 131 5.39 -2.38 -7.73
N VAL A 132 5.69 -3.63 -8.09
CA VAL A 132 6.77 -4.41 -7.46
C VAL A 132 7.95 -4.47 -8.43
N THR A 133 9.09 -3.90 -8.05
CA THR A 133 10.23 -3.71 -8.93
C THR A 133 11.50 -4.33 -8.37
N GLY A 134 12.55 -4.37 -9.19
CA GLY A 134 13.85 -4.97 -8.88
C GLY A 134 14.37 -5.81 -10.04
N PRO A 135 15.62 -6.30 -9.97
CA PRO A 135 16.21 -7.09 -11.04
C PRO A 135 15.56 -8.48 -11.17
N THR A 136 15.94 -9.22 -12.21
CA THR A 136 15.54 -10.64 -12.35
C THR A 136 16.02 -11.43 -11.13
N GLY A 137 15.12 -12.22 -10.54
CA GLY A 137 15.44 -13.03 -9.36
C GLY A 137 15.40 -12.28 -8.02
N SER A 138 14.90 -11.04 -7.96
CA SER A 138 14.73 -10.31 -6.69
C SER A 138 13.50 -10.70 -5.87
N GLY A 139 12.73 -11.71 -6.30
CA GLY A 139 11.53 -12.18 -5.59
C GLY A 139 10.23 -11.47 -5.96
N LYS A 140 10.20 -10.62 -7.01
CA LYS A 140 9.00 -9.88 -7.45
C LYS A 140 7.74 -10.74 -7.57
N SER A 141 7.82 -11.81 -8.35
CA SER A 141 6.68 -12.71 -8.60
C SER A 141 6.24 -13.42 -7.33
N THR A 142 7.18 -13.78 -6.45
CA THR A 142 6.87 -14.40 -5.15
C THR A 142 6.14 -13.43 -4.24
N THR A 143 6.57 -12.16 -4.18
CA THR A 143 5.91 -11.10 -3.43
C THR A 143 4.52 -10.79 -3.98
N LEU A 144 4.39 -10.65 -5.31
CA LEU A 144 3.09 -10.48 -5.96
C LEU A 144 2.17 -11.66 -5.67
N ALA A 145 2.68 -12.89 -5.73
CA ALA A 145 1.88 -14.07 -5.41
C ALA A 145 1.37 -14.04 -3.97
N ALA A 146 2.19 -13.62 -3.00
CA ALA A 146 1.75 -13.46 -1.62
C ALA A 146 0.64 -12.41 -1.48
N ILE A 147 0.79 -11.24 -2.13
CA ILE A 147 -0.22 -10.16 -2.12
C ILE A 147 -1.54 -10.63 -2.75
N ILE A 148 -1.46 -11.22 -3.93
CA ILE A 148 -2.65 -11.71 -4.65
C ILE A 148 -3.32 -12.85 -3.86
N GLN A 149 -2.54 -13.76 -3.26
CA GLN A 149 -3.07 -14.83 -2.42
C GLN A 149 -3.82 -14.30 -1.19
N ASP A 150 -3.34 -13.21 -0.60
CA ASP A 150 -4.02 -12.53 0.52
C ASP A 150 -5.36 -11.93 0.07
N ILE A 151 -5.37 -11.18 -1.03
CA ILE A 151 -6.61 -10.67 -1.67
C ILE A 151 -7.61 -11.81 -1.90
N ILE A 152 -7.15 -12.92 -2.46
CA ILE A 152 -8.01 -14.08 -2.77
C ILE A 152 -8.66 -14.66 -1.52
N ARG A 153 -7.96 -14.64 -0.39
CA ARG A 153 -8.44 -15.19 0.88
C ARG A 153 -9.38 -14.24 1.61
N THR A 154 -9.19 -12.94 1.46
CA THR A 154 -9.82 -11.92 2.32
C THR A 154 -10.90 -11.09 1.63
N ARG A 155 -10.94 -11.04 0.29
CA ARG A 155 -11.86 -10.17 -0.47
C ARG A 155 -12.80 -10.98 -1.38
N PRO A 156 -14.12 -10.71 -1.36
CA PRO A 156 -15.06 -11.31 -2.32
C PRO A 156 -15.05 -10.53 -3.64
N CYS A 157 -14.07 -10.82 -4.49
CA CYS A 157 -13.84 -10.08 -5.75
C CYS A 157 -13.44 -11.00 -6.91
N HIS A 158 -13.27 -10.43 -8.11
CA HIS A 158 -12.70 -11.11 -9.26
C HIS A 158 -11.26 -10.66 -9.51
N VAL A 159 -10.33 -11.62 -9.44
CA VAL A 159 -8.92 -11.42 -9.71
C VAL A 159 -8.58 -11.97 -11.10
N VAL A 160 -7.95 -11.17 -11.94
CA VAL A 160 -7.45 -11.60 -13.25
C VAL A 160 -5.94 -11.43 -13.30
N THR A 161 -5.20 -12.49 -13.62
CA THR A 161 -3.74 -12.42 -13.84
C THR A 161 -3.40 -12.62 -15.31
N ILE A 162 -2.44 -11.87 -15.81
CA ILE A 162 -1.91 -11.96 -17.16
C ILE A 162 -0.40 -12.12 -17.06
N GLU A 163 0.13 -13.29 -17.46
CA GLU A 163 1.50 -13.71 -17.16
C GLU A 163 2.19 -14.31 -18.41
N ASP A 164 3.52 -14.30 -18.44
CA ASP A 164 4.33 -14.84 -19.56
C ASP A 164 5.64 -15.48 -19.04
N PRO A 165 5.65 -16.77 -18.65
CA PRO A 165 4.51 -17.65 -18.40
C PRO A 165 3.99 -17.56 -16.95
N ILE A 166 2.96 -18.33 -16.61
CA ILE A 166 2.42 -18.38 -15.24
C ILE A 166 3.45 -18.95 -14.25
N GLU A 167 3.77 -18.21 -13.18
CA GLU A 167 4.79 -18.58 -12.20
C GLU A 167 4.26 -19.21 -10.91
N PHE A 168 3.01 -18.92 -10.54
CA PHE A 168 2.32 -19.47 -9.38
C PHE A 168 0.89 -19.82 -9.76
N LEU A 169 0.35 -20.87 -9.16
CA LEU A 169 -1.05 -21.24 -9.34
C LEU A 169 -1.89 -20.77 -8.16
N PHE A 170 -2.94 -20.03 -8.46
CA PHE A 170 -3.95 -19.64 -7.50
C PHE A 170 -5.14 -20.59 -7.57
N THR A 171 -5.78 -20.78 -6.42
CA THR A 171 -7.04 -21.52 -6.32
C THR A 171 -8.09 -20.56 -5.79
N ASP A 172 -9.32 -20.65 -6.32
CA ASP A 172 -10.45 -19.87 -5.85
C ASP A 172 -10.66 -20.02 -4.33
N HIS A 173 -11.04 -18.93 -3.69
CA HIS A 173 -11.41 -18.92 -2.27
C HIS A 173 -12.56 -17.93 -2.05
N MET A 174 -12.28 -16.77 -1.45
CA MET A 174 -13.28 -15.71 -1.30
C MET A 174 -13.41 -14.94 -2.60
N ALA A 175 -12.27 -14.70 -3.26
CA ALA A 175 -12.22 -14.25 -4.63
C ALA A 175 -12.25 -15.42 -5.62
N THR A 176 -12.76 -15.13 -6.82
CA THR A 176 -12.62 -15.98 -8.01
C THR A 176 -11.41 -15.54 -8.83
N VAL A 177 -10.65 -16.48 -9.40
CA VAL A 177 -9.37 -16.20 -10.06
C VAL A 177 -9.34 -16.70 -11.49
N SER A 178 -9.06 -15.80 -12.43
CA SER A 178 -8.81 -16.12 -13.84
C SER A 178 -7.35 -15.84 -14.19
N GLN A 179 -6.52 -16.88 -14.31
CA GLN A 179 -5.13 -16.74 -14.76
C GLN A 179 -5.03 -16.95 -16.28
N ARG A 180 -4.33 -16.06 -16.98
CA ARG A 180 -4.16 -16.11 -18.43
C ARG A 180 -2.68 -16.03 -18.82
N GLU A 181 -2.20 -17.05 -19.51
CA GLU A 181 -0.84 -17.11 -20.03
C GLU A 181 -0.74 -16.54 -21.45
N VAL A 182 0.19 -15.61 -21.68
CA VAL A 182 0.48 -15.07 -23.00
C VAL A 182 1.08 -16.15 -23.91
N GLY A 183 0.57 -16.24 -25.14
CA GLY A 183 0.93 -17.26 -26.11
C GLY A 183 0.12 -18.57 -26.01
N THR A 184 -0.57 -18.79 -24.89
CA THR A 184 -1.43 -19.97 -24.65
C THR A 184 -2.91 -19.59 -24.57
N ASP A 185 -3.28 -18.70 -23.64
CA ASP A 185 -4.67 -18.28 -23.36
C ASP A 185 -5.03 -16.92 -23.99
N THR A 186 -4.02 -16.18 -24.43
CA THR A 186 -4.15 -14.84 -25.03
C THR A 186 -2.94 -14.55 -25.93
N PRO A 187 -3.09 -13.84 -27.07
CA PRO A 187 -1.97 -13.63 -27.99
C PRO A 187 -0.91 -12.64 -27.46
N SER A 188 -1.29 -11.68 -26.63
CA SER A 188 -0.40 -10.64 -26.09
C SER A 188 -0.94 -10.05 -24.78
N PHE A 189 -0.08 -9.35 -24.02
CA PHE A 189 -0.49 -8.58 -22.84
C PHE A 189 -1.56 -7.53 -23.17
N LYS A 190 -1.38 -6.80 -24.27
CA LYS A 190 -2.33 -5.79 -24.75
C LYS A 190 -3.73 -6.34 -24.99
N GLU A 191 -3.84 -7.41 -25.78
CA GLU A 191 -5.13 -8.02 -26.07
C GLU A 191 -5.75 -8.66 -24.82
N ALA A 192 -4.91 -9.21 -23.93
CA ALA A 192 -5.39 -9.74 -22.66
C ALA A 192 -6.02 -8.63 -21.81
N LEU A 193 -5.29 -7.54 -21.57
CA LEU A 193 -5.70 -6.41 -20.76
C LEU A 193 -6.97 -5.75 -21.29
N ARG A 194 -7.02 -5.46 -22.59
CA ARG A 194 -8.20 -4.84 -23.22
C ARG A 194 -9.47 -5.68 -23.05
N ASN A 195 -9.34 -7.01 -23.11
CA ASN A 195 -10.46 -7.91 -22.92
C ASN A 195 -10.82 -8.06 -21.44
N THR A 196 -9.82 -8.07 -20.56
CA THR A 196 -10.00 -8.13 -19.11
C THR A 196 -10.88 -6.99 -18.58
N MET A 197 -10.77 -5.78 -19.14
CA MET A 197 -11.68 -4.67 -18.78
C MET A 197 -13.18 -4.94 -19.03
N ARG A 198 -13.54 -5.98 -19.80
CA ARG A 198 -14.92 -6.43 -20.04
C ARG A 198 -15.27 -7.73 -19.32
N GLN A 199 -14.38 -8.24 -18.49
CA GLN A 199 -14.54 -9.48 -17.73
C GLN A 199 -14.98 -9.22 -16.28
N ASP A 200 -15.42 -7.99 -15.97
CA ASP A 200 -15.80 -7.57 -14.62
C ASP A 200 -14.70 -7.86 -13.58
N PRO A 201 -13.43 -7.44 -13.78
CA PRO A 201 -12.38 -7.64 -12.81
C PRO A 201 -12.45 -6.55 -11.73
N ASP A 202 -12.06 -6.88 -10.50
CA ASP A 202 -11.78 -5.90 -9.44
C ASP A 202 -10.28 -5.68 -9.29
N VAL A 203 -9.51 -6.77 -9.42
CA VAL A 203 -8.06 -6.79 -9.27
C VAL A 203 -7.41 -7.37 -10.51
N ILE A 204 -6.42 -6.66 -11.05
CA ILE A 204 -5.68 -7.08 -12.25
C ILE A 204 -4.20 -7.19 -11.90
N MET A 205 -3.60 -8.36 -12.14
CA MET A 205 -2.15 -8.55 -12.06
C MET A 205 -1.58 -8.70 -13.46
N VAL A 206 -0.61 -7.87 -13.80
CA VAL A 206 0.10 -7.92 -15.08
C VAL A 206 1.55 -8.25 -14.80
N GLY A 207 2.04 -9.36 -15.35
CA GLY A 207 3.38 -9.88 -15.08
C GLY A 207 4.49 -8.83 -15.22
N GLU A 208 4.53 -8.08 -16.33
CA GLU A 208 5.54 -7.03 -16.55
C GLU A 208 5.02 -5.95 -17.51
N MET A 209 5.40 -4.69 -17.25
CA MET A 209 5.17 -3.58 -18.18
C MET A 209 6.43 -3.30 -19.01
N ARG A 210 6.47 -3.83 -20.25
CA ARG A 210 7.64 -3.67 -21.14
C ARG A 210 7.51 -2.54 -22.15
N ASP A 211 6.31 -2.37 -22.70
CA ASP A 211 6.03 -1.46 -23.79
C ASP A 211 5.02 -0.38 -23.39
N LEU A 212 5.05 0.73 -24.13
CA LEU A 212 4.17 1.89 -23.93
C LEU A 212 2.69 1.49 -23.94
N GLU A 213 2.30 0.58 -24.82
CA GLU A 213 0.89 0.17 -24.96
C GLU A 213 0.40 -0.55 -23.69
N THR A 214 1.22 -1.43 -23.12
CA THR A 214 0.94 -2.13 -21.86
C THR A 214 0.92 -1.15 -20.69
N ILE A 215 1.90 -0.25 -20.59
CA ILE A 215 1.94 0.78 -19.53
C ILE A 215 0.69 1.66 -19.57
N SER A 216 0.34 2.18 -20.76
CA SER A 216 -0.85 3.03 -20.96
C SER A 216 -2.14 2.31 -20.57
N THR A 217 -2.26 1.03 -20.94
CA THR A 217 -3.45 0.23 -20.61
C THR A 217 -3.54 -0.04 -19.11
N VAL A 218 -2.42 -0.32 -18.44
CA VAL A 218 -2.36 -0.52 -16.98
C VAL A 218 -2.75 0.75 -16.22
N VAL A 219 -2.21 1.90 -16.62
CA VAL A 219 -2.55 3.19 -15.99
C VAL A 219 -4.03 3.50 -16.17
N THR A 220 -4.58 3.26 -17.37
CA THR A 220 -6.02 3.42 -17.65
C THR A 220 -6.89 2.48 -16.81
N ALA A 221 -6.47 1.22 -16.63
CA ALA A 221 -7.18 0.27 -15.78
C ALA A 221 -7.22 0.74 -14.31
N ALA A 222 -6.09 1.24 -13.80
CA ALA A 222 -6.01 1.81 -12.47
C ALA A 222 -6.86 3.08 -12.31
N GLU A 223 -6.91 3.94 -13.34
CA GLU A 223 -7.72 5.17 -13.36
C GLU A 223 -9.23 4.87 -13.34
N THR A 224 -9.64 3.78 -13.97
CA THR A 224 -11.05 3.35 -14.07
C THR A 224 -11.56 2.59 -12.85
N GLY A 225 -10.80 2.60 -11.74
CA GLY A 225 -11.25 2.08 -10.45
C GLY A 225 -10.83 0.63 -10.15
N HIS A 226 -9.92 0.05 -10.94
CA HIS A 226 -9.37 -1.28 -10.66
C HIS A 226 -8.15 -1.17 -9.76
N LEU A 227 -7.91 -2.19 -8.94
CA LEU A 227 -6.61 -2.36 -8.29
C LEU A 227 -5.68 -3.14 -9.22
N VAL A 228 -4.62 -2.49 -9.67
CA VAL A 228 -3.68 -3.07 -10.63
C VAL A 228 -2.32 -3.29 -9.99
N PHE A 229 -1.80 -4.50 -10.14
CA PHE A 229 -0.45 -4.87 -9.75
C PHE A 229 0.40 -5.13 -10.99
N SER A 230 1.62 -4.61 -11.02
CA SER A 230 2.56 -4.98 -12.08
C SER A 230 4.02 -4.90 -11.65
N THR A 231 4.92 -5.29 -12.55
CA THR A 231 6.36 -5.25 -12.33
C THR A 231 7.12 -4.47 -13.39
N LEU A 232 8.25 -3.91 -12.96
CA LEU A 232 9.32 -3.40 -13.82
C LEU A 232 10.67 -3.93 -13.30
N HIS A 233 11.71 -3.84 -14.14
CA HIS A 233 13.09 -4.18 -13.75
C HIS A 233 13.92 -2.95 -13.33
N THR A 234 13.23 -1.92 -12.85
CA THR A 234 13.86 -0.76 -12.21
C THR A 234 14.26 -1.10 -10.78
N ASN A 235 15.12 -0.25 -10.25
CA ASN A 235 15.91 -0.57 -9.08
C ASN A 235 15.49 0.32 -7.88
N SER A 236 14.91 1.50 -8.11
CA SER A 236 14.33 2.38 -7.06
C SER A 236 12.94 2.87 -7.46
N ALA A 237 12.21 3.42 -6.50
CA ALA A 237 10.92 4.03 -6.69
C ALA A 237 11.00 5.24 -7.64
N SER A 238 11.96 6.15 -7.41
CA SER A 238 12.19 7.30 -8.29
C SER A 238 12.50 6.88 -9.73
N GLN A 239 13.38 5.88 -9.92
CA GLN A 239 13.70 5.36 -11.26
C GLN A 239 12.50 4.67 -11.92
N THR A 240 11.64 4.02 -11.12
CA THR A 240 10.42 3.38 -11.64
C THR A 240 9.47 4.42 -12.24
N ILE A 241 9.24 5.52 -11.52
CA ILE A 241 8.41 6.63 -11.97
C ILE A 241 9.00 7.25 -13.25
N ASP A 242 10.30 7.55 -13.22
CA ASP A 242 11.02 8.14 -14.36
C ASP A 242 10.93 7.24 -15.61
N ARG A 243 11.16 5.93 -15.44
CA ARG A 243 11.08 4.94 -16.53
C ARG A 243 9.69 4.85 -17.16
N ILE A 244 8.63 4.97 -16.36
CA ILE A 244 7.25 4.98 -16.87
C ILE A 244 7.04 6.23 -17.73
N ILE A 245 7.43 7.41 -17.24
CA ILE A 245 7.26 8.69 -17.95
C ILE A 245 8.09 8.70 -19.24
N ASP A 246 9.36 8.27 -19.18
CA ASP A 246 10.29 8.22 -20.32
C ASP A 246 9.88 7.22 -21.41
N SER A 247 8.97 6.30 -21.11
CA SER A 247 8.42 5.39 -22.12
C SER A 247 7.48 6.12 -23.08
N PHE A 248 6.98 7.33 -22.73
CA PHE A 248 6.06 8.14 -23.52
C PHE A 248 6.77 9.20 -24.36
N PRO A 249 6.22 9.53 -25.55
CA PRO A 249 6.66 10.69 -26.33
C PRO A 249 6.63 11.98 -25.51
N PRO A 250 7.56 12.94 -25.75
CA PRO A 250 7.67 14.17 -24.96
C PRO A 250 6.36 14.98 -24.83
N ASP A 251 5.52 14.97 -25.86
CA ASP A 251 4.22 15.66 -25.88
C ASP A 251 3.16 15.02 -24.96
N GLN A 252 3.38 13.78 -24.51
CA GLN A 252 2.48 13.04 -23.63
C GLN A 252 3.01 12.89 -22.20
N GLN A 253 4.27 13.29 -21.94
CA GLN A 253 4.92 13.08 -20.65
C GLN A 253 4.21 13.81 -19.49
N ASP A 254 3.75 15.04 -19.72
CA ASP A 254 3.02 15.79 -18.68
C ASP A 254 1.67 15.15 -18.35
N GLN A 255 0.99 14.60 -19.36
CA GLN A 255 -0.27 13.89 -19.17
C GLN A 255 -0.08 12.61 -18.36
N ILE A 256 0.87 11.75 -18.76
CA ILE A 256 1.11 10.49 -18.04
C ILE A 256 1.61 10.75 -16.62
N ARG A 257 2.39 11.81 -16.41
CA ARG A 257 2.87 12.24 -15.10
C ARG A 257 1.70 12.58 -14.17
N ALA A 258 0.75 13.39 -14.63
CA ALA A 258 -0.46 13.71 -13.87
C ALA A 258 -1.33 12.47 -13.60
N GLN A 259 -1.53 11.60 -14.60
CA GLN A 259 -2.28 10.35 -14.41
C GLN A 259 -1.60 9.44 -13.38
N LEU A 260 -0.28 9.27 -13.48
CA LEU A 260 0.49 8.43 -12.56
C LEU A 260 0.42 8.98 -11.13
N ALA A 261 0.53 10.29 -10.94
CA ALA A 261 0.39 10.92 -9.62
C ALA A 261 -0.97 10.64 -8.97
N GLN A 262 -2.04 10.52 -9.77
CA GLN A 262 -3.38 10.23 -9.28
C GLN A 262 -3.60 8.73 -8.98
N VAL A 263 -3.10 7.84 -9.85
CA VAL A 263 -3.40 6.40 -9.76
C VAL A 263 -2.39 5.61 -8.94
N LEU A 264 -1.13 6.04 -8.84
CA LEU A 264 -0.11 5.33 -8.08
C LEU A 264 -0.53 5.22 -6.60
N ARG A 265 -0.28 4.07 -6.00
CA ARG A 265 -0.50 3.81 -4.57
C ARG A 265 0.81 3.50 -3.87
N ALA A 266 1.61 2.62 -4.46
CA ALA A 266 2.90 2.26 -3.92
C ALA A 266 3.90 1.80 -4.98
N VAL A 267 5.17 1.98 -4.70
CA VAL A 267 6.28 1.32 -5.40
C VAL A 267 7.12 0.56 -4.37
N PHE A 268 7.32 -0.72 -4.62
CA PHE A 268 8.05 -1.66 -3.76
C PHE A 268 9.24 -2.23 -4.52
N SER A 269 10.42 -1.63 -4.33
CA SER A 269 11.63 -2.03 -5.06
C SER A 269 12.44 -3.01 -4.22
N MET A 270 12.82 -4.16 -4.79
CA MET A 270 13.40 -5.28 -4.05
C MET A 270 14.77 -5.72 -4.57
N GLU A 271 15.62 -6.18 -3.65
CA GLU A 271 16.81 -6.99 -3.92
C GLU A 271 16.92 -8.14 -2.90
N LEU A 272 17.43 -9.31 -3.31
CA LEU A 272 17.67 -10.42 -2.39
C LEU A 272 19.15 -10.49 -2.01
N LEU A 273 19.41 -10.47 -0.70
CA LEU A 273 20.76 -10.47 -0.13
C LEU A 273 21.07 -11.80 0.53
N PRO A 274 22.32 -12.28 0.47
CA PRO A 274 22.74 -13.46 1.23
C PRO A 274 22.67 -13.17 2.72
N ARG A 275 22.07 -14.09 3.48
CA ARG A 275 22.01 -13.99 4.94
C ARG A 275 23.38 -14.25 5.57
N GLN A 276 23.67 -13.57 6.67
CA GLN A 276 24.92 -13.74 7.42
C GLN A 276 25.08 -15.16 7.98
N ASP A 277 23.98 -15.82 8.34
CA ASP A 277 23.95 -17.21 8.81
C ASP A 277 24.21 -18.26 7.69
N GLY A 278 24.30 -17.81 6.43
CA GLY A 278 24.46 -18.67 5.25
C GLY A 278 23.21 -19.47 4.87
N GLN A 279 22.08 -19.28 5.55
CA GLN A 279 20.83 -20.03 5.36
C GLN A 279 19.89 -19.34 4.38
N GLY A 280 20.38 -19.11 3.16
CA GLY A 280 19.57 -18.57 2.07
C GLY A 280 19.63 -17.05 1.94
N LEU A 281 18.49 -16.44 1.58
CA LEU A 281 18.40 -15.05 1.17
C LEU A 281 17.40 -14.28 2.04
N VAL A 282 17.59 -12.97 2.18
CA VAL A 282 16.69 -12.03 2.86
C VAL A 282 16.41 -10.83 1.93
N PRO A 283 15.18 -10.33 1.83
CA PRO A 283 14.88 -9.17 0.98
C PRO A 283 15.33 -7.86 1.63
N ALA A 284 16.07 -7.04 0.89
CA ALA A 284 16.23 -5.62 1.14
C ALA A 284 15.26 -4.86 0.22
N VAL A 285 14.51 -3.91 0.79
CA VAL A 285 13.38 -3.31 0.08
C VAL A 285 13.30 -1.80 0.30
N GLU A 286 13.02 -1.07 -0.79
CA GLU A 286 12.65 0.33 -0.77
C GLU A 286 11.14 0.45 -0.95
N VAL A 287 10.49 1.26 -0.12
CA VAL A 287 9.04 1.43 -0.09
C VAL A 287 8.68 2.90 -0.26
N LEU A 288 7.99 3.20 -1.35
CA LEU A 288 7.32 4.47 -1.56
C LEU A 288 5.82 4.25 -1.46
N ILE A 289 5.13 5.08 -0.67
CA ILE A 289 3.68 5.20 -0.66
C ILE A 289 3.33 6.56 -1.27
N ASN A 290 2.33 6.60 -2.15
CA ASN A 290 1.96 7.83 -2.84
C ASN A 290 1.15 8.76 -1.92
N SER A 291 1.87 9.50 -1.05
CA SER A 291 1.30 10.57 -0.22
C SER A 291 0.93 11.79 -1.07
N PRO A 292 0.13 12.75 -0.57
CA PRO A 292 -0.15 13.99 -1.30
C PRO A 292 1.12 14.78 -1.70
N LYS A 293 2.19 14.67 -0.90
CA LYS A 293 3.47 15.31 -1.22
C LYS A 293 4.22 14.57 -2.33
N ILE A 294 4.25 13.24 -2.29
CA ILE A 294 4.81 12.42 -3.38
C ILE A 294 4.05 12.66 -4.69
N ALA A 295 2.71 12.64 -4.67
CA ALA A 295 1.88 12.90 -5.84
C ALA A 295 2.23 14.26 -6.48
N ARG A 296 2.39 15.30 -5.66
CA ARG A 296 2.82 16.62 -6.12
C ARG A 296 4.23 16.60 -6.73
N HIS A 297 5.19 15.93 -6.12
CA HIS A 297 6.54 15.80 -6.69
C HIS A 297 6.52 15.06 -8.03
N ILE A 298 5.66 14.04 -8.17
CA ILE A 298 5.44 13.36 -9.45
C ILE A 298 4.91 14.36 -10.48
N GLU A 299 3.81 15.08 -10.18
CA GLU A 299 3.18 16.08 -11.05
C GLU A 299 4.13 17.18 -11.51
N LEU A 300 5.01 17.66 -10.64
CA LEU A 300 6.00 18.70 -10.95
C LEU A 300 7.28 18.17 -11.60
N GLY A 301 7.49 16.85 -11.59
CA GLY A 301 8.71 16.22 -12.10
C GLY A 301 9.93 16.39 -11.21
N GLU A 302 9.71 16.59 -9.91
CA GLU A 302 10.74 16.76 -8.90
C GLU A 302 11.24 15.39 -8.38
N ILE A 303 11.74 14.54 -9.30
CA ILE A 303 12.08 13.14 -9.01
C ILE A 303 13.16 12.99 -7.92
N LYS A 304 14.01 14.00 -7.73
CA LYS A 304 15.03 14.02 -6.67
C LYS A 304 14.43 14.14 -5.27
N GLU A 305 13.45 15.02 -5.11
CA GLU A 305 12.76 15.28 -3.83
C GLU A 305 11.97 14.06 -3.34
N ILE A 306 11.57 13.17 -4.27
CA ILE A 306 10.92 11.89 -3.94
C ILE A 306 11.82 11.03 -3.04
N HIS A 307 13.13 11.02 -3.27
CA HIS A 307 14.05 10.21 -2.46
C HIS A 307 14.08 10.72 -1.02
N ASP A 308 14.27 12.02 -0.82
CA ASP A 308 14.30 12.64 0.50
C ASP A 308 12.98 12.43 1.24
N GLU A 309 11.85 12.56 0.54
CA GLU A 309 10.53 12.31 1.12
C GLU A 309 10.33 10.86 1.56
N ILE A 310 10.85 9.86 0.83
CA ILE A 310 10.83 8.45 1.26
C ILE A 310 11.56 8.30 2.59
N GLU A 311 12.71 8.97 2.75
CA GLU A 311 13.54 8.87 3.96
C GLU A 311 12.91 9.54 5.18
N ASP A 312 12.19 10.64 4.96
CA ASP A 312 11.57 11.43 6.02
C ASP A 312 10.22 10.84 6.49
N SER A 313 9.52 10.09 5.63
CA SER A 313 8.15 9.61 5.87
C SER A 313 8.03 8.23 6.53
N VAL A 314 9.10 7.71 7.14
CA VAL A 314 9.15 6.37 7.76
C VAL A 314 8.10 6.20 8.87
N ALA A 315 7.97 7.20 9.76
CA ALA A 315 7.14 7.07 10.95
C ALA A 315 5.63 7.01 10.63
N TYR A 316 5.18 7.82 9.67
CA TYR A 316 3.76 8.01 9.38
C TYR A 316 3.27 7.13 8.23
N PHE A 317 3.99 7.11 7.10
CA PHE A 317 3.60 6.35 5.90
C PHE A 317 4.30 5.00 5.78
N ARG A 318 5.19 4.64 6.73
CA ARG A 318 5.99 3.40 6.68
C ARG A 318 6.80 3.29 5.39
N MET A 319 7.18 4.43 4.81
CA MET A 319 8.14 4.48 3.71
C MET A 319 9.53 4.10 4.22
N GLN A 320 10.40 3.65 3.33
CA GLN A 320 11.80 3.43 3.67
C GLN A 320 12.67 3.44 2.42
N SER A 321 13.85 4.03 2.51
CA SER A 321 14.85 3.93 1.45
C SER A 321 15.55 2.56 1.47
N MET A 322 16.18 2.19 0.35
CA MET A 322 17.01 0.98 0.30
C MET A 322 18.11 1.01 1.37
N ASN A 323 18.77 2.15 1.60
CA ASN A 323 19.80 2.28 2.63
C ASN A 323 19.22 2.13 4.05
N GLN A 324 18.03 2.68 4.33
CA GLN A 324 17.35 2.44 5.62
C GLN A 324 17.03 0.94 5.82
N SER A 325 16.60 0.24 4.76
CA SER A 325 16.40 -1.22 4.81
C SER A 325 17.70 -1.98 5.07
N LEU A 326 18.82 -1.60 4.46
CA LEU A 326 20.13 -2.21 4.70
C LEU A 326 20.61 -1.99 6.14
N VAL A 327 20.43 -0.78 6.69
CA VAL A 327 20.73 -0.46 8.09
C VAL A 327 19.91 -1.35 9.02
N ALA A 328 18.60 -1.51 8.78
CA ALA A 328 17.73 -2.35 9.58
C ALA A 328 18.17 -3.83 9.53
N LEU A 329 18.48 -4.37 8.35
CA LEU A 329 18.95 -5.74 8.20
C LEU A 329 20.30 -5.98 8.91
N LEU A 330 21.23 -5.02 8.81
CA LEU A 330 22.53 -5.10 9.48
C LEU A 330 22.39 -5.03 11.00
N ALA A 331 21.57 -4.11 11.51
CA ALA A 331 21.31 -3.95 12.94
C ALA A 331 20.67 -5.20 13.58
N ASN A 332 19.86 -5.94 12.80
CA ASN A 332 19.26 -7.21 13.21
C ASN A 332 20.17 -8.44 12.97
N GLY A 333 21.41 -8.24 12.50
CA GLY A 333 22.35 -9.35 12.21
C GLY A 333 21.91 -10.26 11.07
N ALA A 334 21.00 -9.80 10.20
CA ALA A 334 20.51 -10.58 9.07
C ALA A 334 21.54 -10.63 7.93
N ILE A 335 22.33 -9.57 7.76
CA ILE A 335 23.38 -9.43 6.74
C ILE A 335 24.67 -8.91 7.36
N SER A 336 25.81 -9.21 6.74
CA SER A 336 27.12 -8.67 7.12
C SER A 336 27.35 -7.25 6.60
N TYR A 337 28.25 -6.50 7.25
CA TYR A 337 28.64 -5.14 6.84
C TYR A 337 29.15 -5.09 5.39
N GLU A 338 29.96 -6.07 4.98
CA GLU A 338 30.53 -6.15 3.64
C GLU A 338 29.44 -6.26 2.57
N VAL A 339 28.44 -7.12 2.81
CA VAL A 339 27.27 -7.28 1.94
C VAL A 339 26.46 -5.98 1.87
N ALA A 340 26.21 -5.31 3.01
CA ALA A 340 25.47 -4.06 3.02
C ALA A 340 26.17 -2.96 2.18
N MET A 341 27.49 -2.83 2.32
CA MET A 341 28.29 -1.84 1.59
C MET A 341 28.44 -2.17 0.11
N GLU A 342 28.55 -3.44 -0.28
CA GLU A 342 28.61 -3.88 -1.68
C GLU A 342 27.28 -3.60 -2.41
N ARG A 343 26.16 -3.74 -1.70
CA ARG A 343 24.80 -3.73 -2.27
C ARG A 343 24.15 -2.34 -2.24
N SER A 344 24.65 -1.45 -1.38
CA SER A 344 24.21 -0.06 -1.37
C SER A 344 24.58 0.65 -2.67
N ARG A 345 23.64 1.45 -3.18
CA ARG A 345 23.91 2.32 -4.34
C ARG A 345 24.63 3.60 -3.98
N ASP A 346 24.50 4.01 -2.72
CA ASP A 346 25.25 5.10 -2.14
C ASP A 346 25.90 4.61 -0.83
N PRO A 347 27.05 3.94 -0.92
CA PRO A 347 27.77 3.46 0.26
C PRO A 347 28.23 4.58 1.18
N ALA A 348 28.41 5.81 0.65
CA ALA A 348 28.82 6.95 1.47
C ALA A 348 27.68 7.40 2.37
N ASP A 349 26.46 7.51 1.82
CA ASP A 349 25.25 7.76 2.60
C ASP A 349 24.98 6.63 3.60
N LEU A 350 25.11 5.36 3.21
CA LEU A 350 24.97 4.23 4.12
C LEU A 350 25.94 4.32 5.31
N SER A 351 27.23 4.57 5.05
CA SER A 351 28.23 4.76 6.11
C SER A 351 27.85 5.94 7.02
N LEU A 352 27.42 7.07 6.45
CA LEU A 352 26.99 8.22 7.25
C LEU A 352 25.81 7.88 8.18
N LYS A 353 24.81 7.15 7.69
CA LYS A 353 23.68 6.67 8.50
C LYS A 353 24.15 5.71 9.60
N LEU A 354 25.09 4.81 9.29
CA LEU A 354 25.65 3.89 10.27
C LEU A 354 26.43 4.62 11.37
N ARG A 355 27.24 5.65 11.07
CA ARG A 355 27.90 6.46 12.13
C ARG A 355 26.90 7.12 13.05
N LYS A 356 25.84 7.69 12.48
CA LYS A 356 24.81 8.42 13.24
C LYS A 356 24.02 7.50 14.16
N LEU A 357 23.67 6.30 13.70
CA LEU A 357 22.77 5.38 14.41
C LEU A 357 23.50 4.31 15.23
N PHE A 358 24.64 3.82 14.74
CA PHE A 358 25.37 2.67 15.30
C PHE A 358 26.91 2.86 15.18
N PRO A 359 27.51 3.85 15.86
CA PRO A 359 28.94 4.19 15.70
C PRO A 359 29.88 2.99 15.93
N GLY A 360 29.56 2.11 16.89
CA GLY A 360 30.36 0.92 17.19
C GLY A 360 30.43 -0.11 16.06
N ILE A 361 29.47 -0.14 15.13
CA ILE A 361 29.51 -1.05 13.97
C ILE A 361 30.56 -0.58 12.95
N GLU A 362 30.67 0.73 12.72
CA GLU A 362 31.68 1.26 11.81
C GLU A 362 33.08 1.29 12.46
N GLU A 363 33.17 1.64 13.74
CA GLU A 363 34.44 1.65 14.50
C GLU A 363 35.09 0.26 14.53
N ALA A 364 34.32 -0.80 14.82
CA ALA A 364 34.83 -2.18 14.86
C ALA A 364 35.41 -2.66 13.51
N GLN A 365 34.89 -2.16 12.39
CA GLN A 365 35.40 -2.48 11.05
C GLN A 365 36.63 -1.63 10.67
N ARG A 366 36.72 -0.38 11.16
CA ARG A 366 37.90 0.47 10.97
C ARG A 366 39.11 -0.03 11.76
N GLU A 367 38.89 -0.48 12.99
CA GLU A 367 39.95 -1.03 13.86
C GLU A 367 40.64 -2.27 13.25
N GLY A 368 40.00 -2.96 12.29
CA GLY A 368 40.57 -4.11 11.57
C GLY A 368 41.45 -3.78 10.35
N LYS A 369 41.51 -2.53 9.86
CA LYS A 369 42.26 -2.21 8.62
C LYS A 369 43.25 -1.04 8.69
N MET A 370 43.26 -0.21 9.72
CA MET A 370 44.37 0.71 10.01
C MET A 370 44.21 1.19 11.45
N ALA A 371 45.18 0.92 12.31
CA ALA A 371 45.30 1.67 13.54
C ALA A 371 45.47 3.16 13.15
N PRO A 372 44.60 4.09 13.60
CA PRO A 372 44.79 5.49 13.28
C PRO A 372 46.13 5.95 13.87
N SER A 373 46.93 6.60 13.02
CA SER A 373 48.18 7.23 13.42
C SER A 373 47.89 8.19 14.58
N PRO A 374 48.68 8.19 15.67
CA PRO A 374 48.51 9.11 16.80
C PRO A 374 48.61 10.62 16.46
N GLY A 375 48.75 10.97 15.17
CA GLY A 375 48.85 12.34 14.66
C GLY A 375 47.66 12.82 13.82
N ASP A 376 46.55 12.09 13.71
CA ASP A 376 45.39 12.52 12.92
C ASP A 376 44.46 13.47 13.70
N PHE A 377 44.66 14.78 13.51
CA PHE A 377 43.80 15.85 14.05
C PHE A 377 42.40 15.93 13.40
N ALA A 378 42.11 15.08 12.40
CA ALA A 378 40.83 15.02 11.71
C ALA A 378 39.65 14.68 12.64
N HIS A 379 39.87 13.80 13.62
CA HIS A 379 38.83 13.42 14.60
C HIS A 379 38.45 14.55 15.56
N ILE A 380 39.40 15.41 15.94
CA ILE A 380 39.11 16.55 16.82
C ILE A 380 38.34 17.63 16.05
N MET A 381 38.67 17.85 14.78
CA MET A 381 37.93 18.79 13.93
C MET A 381 36.52 18.28 13.63
N GLU A 382 36.34 16.99 13.33
CA GLU A 382 35.01 16.38 13.18
C GLU A 382 34.19 16.46 14.47
N LEU A 383 34.77 16.15 15.63
CA LEU A 383 34.07 16.25 16.91
C LEU A 383 33.72 17.70 17.29
N MET A 384 34.58 18.66 16.94
CA MET A 384 34.31 20.08 17.16
C MET A 384 33.24 20.62 16.21
N GLU A 385 33.20 20.15 14.98
CA GLU A 385 32.18 20.52 13.99
C GLU A 385 30.83 19.88 14.32
N ILE A 386 30.81 18.62 14.75
CA ILE A 386 29.63 17.94 15.29
C ILE A 386 29.13 18.66 16.54
N LYS A 387 30.02 18.97 17.49
CA LYS A 387 29.63 19.72 18.70
C LYS A 387 29.05 21.09 18.37
N LYS A 388 29.66 21.82 17.43
CA LYS A 388 29.16 23.12 16.96
C LYS A 388 27.78 23.00 16.33
N LEU A 389 27.52 21.97 15.52
CA LEU A 389 26.21 21.71 14.93
C LEU A 389 25.15 21.32 15.97
N TYR A 390 25.54 20.56 17.01
CA TYR A 390 24.66 20.25 18.13
C TYR A 390 24.33 21.49 18.96
N ASP A 391 25.32 22.33 19.26
CA ASP A 391 25.13 23.59 19.97
C ASP A 391 24.22 24.55 19.15
N GLU A 392 24.41 24.65 17.83
CA GLU A 392 23.54 25.43 16.93
C GLU A 392 22.11 24.89 16.83
N GLN A 393 21.93 23.57 16.83
CA GLN A 393 20.62 22.91 16.89
C GLN A 393 19.93 23.19 18.23
N GLU A 394 20.64 23.04 19.35
CA GLU A 394 20.10 23.26 20.69
C GLU A 394 19.66 24.72 20.88
N GLU A 395 20.42 25.69 20.37
CA GLU A 395 20.08 27.11 20.41
C GLU A 395 18.81 27.41 19.59
N ARG A 396 18.68 26.83 18.38
CA ARG A 396 17.46 26.94 17.56
C ARG A 396 16.24 26.30 18.22
N TRP A 397 16.44 25.18 18.91
CA TRP A 397 15.38 24.52 19.67
C TRP A 397 14.95 25.37 20.87
N ARG A 398 15.89 25.96 21.61
CA ARG A 398 15.59 26.89 22.71
C ARG A 398 14.82 28.11 22.24
N GLN A 399 15.22 28.72 21.11
CA GLN A 399 14.49 29.85 20.53
C GLN A 399 13.06 29.47 20.13
N ARG A 400 12.86 28.33 19.46
CA ARG A 400 11.51 27.84 19.12
C ARG A 400 10.66 27.51 20.34
N MET A 401 11.25 26.97 21.40
CA MET A 401 10.53 26.72 22.66
C MET A 401 10.10 28.03 23.33
N LEU A 402 10.98 29.04 23.39
CA LEU A 402 10.65 30.37 23.90
C LEU A 402 9.53 31.04 23.10
N GLU A 403 9.57 30.98 21.76
CA GLU A 403 8.49 31.49 20.91
C GLU A 403 7.16 30.77 21.18
N LYS A 404 7.19 29.45 21.41
CA LYS A 404 5.99 28.68 21.74
C LYS A 404 5.47 28.99 23.14
N ASP A 405 6.34 29.16 24.12
CA ASP A 405 5.98 29.54 25.48
C ASP A 405 5.36 30.94 25.54
N GLU A 406 5.85 31.89 24.74
CA GLU A 406 5.23 33.22 24.59
C GLU A 406 3.82 33.13 23.99
N VAL A 407 3.63 32.29 22.97
CA VAL A 407 2.31 32.04 22.36
C VAL A 407 1.37 31.38 23.35
N ILE A 408 1.84 30.40 24.14
CA ILE A 408 1.06 29.75 25.19
C ILE A 408 0.64 30.78 26.25
N ALA A 409 1.57 31.59 26.75
CA ALA A 409 1.28 32.64 27.73
C ALA A 409 0.32 33.72 27.19
N GLN A 410 0.34 34.00 25.89
CA GLN A 410 -0.65 34.87 25.25
C GLN A 410 -2.05 34.21 25.23
N LEU A 411 -2.13 32.96 24.77
CA LEU A 411 -3.39 32.22 24.73
C LEU A 411 -4.00 32.00 26.12
N GLU A 412 -3.19 31.78 27.14
CA GLU A 412 -3.65 31.67 28.54
C GLU A 412 -4.21 32.99 29.07
N ARG A 413 -3.59 34.13 28.72
CA ARG A 413 -4.13 35.46 29.06
C ARG A 413 -5.46 35.74 28.36
N ASP A 414 -5.56 35.38 27.08
CA ASP A 414 -6.78 35.54 26.30
C ASP A 414 -7.91 34.65 26.86
N LEU A 415 -7.60 33.41 27.23
CA LEU A 415 -8.53 32.49 27.92
C LEU A 415 -8.97 33.03 29.28
N ALA A 416 -8.07 33.64 30.05
CA ALA A 416 -8.40 34.24 31.34
C ALA A 416 -9.33 35.45 31.18
N MET A 417 -9.10 36.32 30.19
CA MET A 417 -9.99 37.44 29.87
C MET A 417 -11.38 36.95 29.45
N LEU A 418 -11.46 35.98 28.53
CA LEU A 418 -12.73 35.37 28.10
C LEU A 418 -13.50 34.74 29.27
N ARG A 419 -12.81 34.07 30.21
CA ARG A 419 -13.43 33.53 31.43
C ARG A 419 -13.96 34.63 32.36
N GLN A 420 -13.23 35.74 32.49
CA GLN A 420 -13.66 36.88 33.30
C GLN A 420 -14.87 37.58 32.68
N GLU A 421 -14.90 37.73 31.36
CA GLU A 421 -16.07 38.24 30.62
C GLU A 421 -17.29 37.32 30.81
N MET A 422 -17.13 36.00 30.66
CA MET A 422 -18.22 35.04 30.93
C MET A 422 -18.76 35.14 32.37
N SER A 423 -17.88 35.28 33.36
CA SER A 423 -18.30 35.48 34.75
C SER A 423 -19.12 36.76 34.94
N SER A 424 -18.81 37.83 34.20
CA SER A 424 -19.59 39.07 34.24
C SER A 424 -21.00 38.86 33.64
N TYR A 425 -21.10 38.14 32.52
CA TYR A 425 -22.39 37.79 31.91
C TYR A 425 -23.25 36.92 32.83
N ASP A 426 -22.66 35.99 33.58
CA ASP A 426 -23.40 35.17 34.56
C ASP A 426 -23.97 36.00 35.71
N THR A 427 -23.24 37.02 36.19
CA THR A 427 -23.76 37.94 37.22
C THR A 427 -24.92 38.79 36.70
N THR A 428 -24.82 39.31 35.48
CA THR A 428 -25.90 40.08 34.85
C THR A 428 -27.13 39.21 34.58
N ALA A 429 -26.91 37.96 34.15
CA ALA A 429 -27.99 36.98 33.95
C ALA A 429 -28.70 36.62 35.26
N ALA A 430 -27.97 36.53 36.38
CA ALA A 430 -28.55 36.31 37.70
C ALA A 430 -29.39 37.50 38.19
N GLU A 431 -28.93 38.74 37.99
CA GLU A 431 -29.70 39.94 38.31
C GLU A 431 -30.99 40.06 37.50
N LEU A 432 -30.91 39.81 36.19
CA LEU A 432 -32.09 39.80 35.31
C LEU A 432 -33.11 38.72 35.71
N ARG A 433 -32.66 37.54 36.15
CA ARG A 433 -33.54 36.48 36.66
C ARG A 433 -34.24 36.91 37.95
N ASN A 434 -33.51 37.51 38.89
CA ASN A 434 -34.09 38.01 40.14
C ASN A 434 -35.12 39.12 39.90
N GLN A 435 -34.83 40.06 38.98
CA GLN A 435 -35.80 41.11 38.59
C GLN A 435 -37.06 40.51 37.93
N LEU A 436 -36.89 39.49 37.07
CA LEU A 436 -38.01 38.79 36.44
C LEU A 436 -38.91 38.10 37.48
N GLU A 437 -38.32 37.45 38.49
CA GLU A 437 -39.08 36.81 39.57
C GLU A 437 -39.81 37.83 40.45
N ALA A 438 -39.17 38.95 40.78
CA ALA A 438 -39.81 40.03 41.54
C ALA A 438 -41.03 40.61 40.80
N LEU A 439 -40.89 40.90 39.49
CA LEU A 439 -41.97 41.41 38.66
C LEU A 439 -43.11 40.38 38.50
N ARG A 440 -42.80 39.08 38.43
CA ARG A 440 -43.81 38.01 38.41
C ARG A 440 -44.60 37.97 39.71
N ALA A 441 -43.93 38.04 40.86
CA ALA A 441 -44.58 38.06 42.17
C ALA A 441 -45.45 39.30 42.37
N GLU A 442 -45.00 40.47 41.90
CA GLU A 442 -45.78 41.71 41.95
C GLU A 442 -47.04 41.62 41.07
N LYS A 443 -46.91 41.09 39.84
CA LYS A 443 -48.05 40.81 38.96
C LYS A 443 -49.06 39.88 39.62
N GLU A 444 -48.59 38.84 40.28
CA GLU A 444 -49.45 37.84 40.94
C GLU A 444 -50.22 38.47 42.13
N ARG A 445 -49.56 39.32 42.91
CA ARG A 445 -50.22 40.12 43.96
C ARG A 445 -51.28 41.06 43.39
N MET A 446 -50.98 41.78 42.31
CA MET A 446 -51.96 42.66 41.66
C MET A 446 -53.18 41.90 41.13
N VAL A 447 -52.98 40.68 40.62
CA VAL A 447 -54.09 39.82 40.17
C VAL A 447 -54.94 39.39 41.36
N GLN A 448 -54.33 38.99 42.48
CA GLN A 448 -55.06 38.60 43.70
C GLN A 448 -55.82 39.78 44.32
N GLU A 449 -55.21 40.97 44.39
CA GLU A 449 -55.88 42.17 44.89
C GLU A 449 -57.06 42.58 44.02
N ASN A 450 -56.91 42.53 42.69
CA ASN A 450 -58.00 42.79 41.77
C ASN A 450 -59.12 41.75 41.89
N ALA A 451 -58.78 40.47 42.04
CA ALA A 451 -59.77 39.40 42.27
C ALA A 451 -60.55 39.64 43.57
N ALA A 452 -59.87 39.98 44.67
CA ALA A 452 -60.51 40.29 45.95
C ALA A 452 -61.39 41.56 45.88
N ARG A 453 -60.96 42.59 45.13
CA ARG A 453 -61.78 43.78 44.87
C ARG A 453 -63.03 43.45 44.06
N MET A 454 -62.90 42.62 43.03
CA MET A 454 -64.02 42.16 42.21
C MET A 454 -65.02 41.33 43.03
N GLU A 455 -64.54 40.50 43.95
CA GLU A 455 -65.38 39.72 44.85
C GLU A 455 -66.18 40.61 45.81
N LYS A 456 -65.52 41.57 46.47
CA LYS A 456 -66.20 42.58 47.30
C LYS A 456 -67.21 43.41 46.51
N LEU A 457 -66.87 43.78 45.27
CA LEU A 457 -67.78 44.52 44.39
C LEU A 457 -69.01 43.67 44.05
N ASN A 458 -68.82 42.39 43.73
CA ASN A 458 -69.90 41.45 43.45
C ASN A 458 -70.78 41.16 44.68
N GLU A 459 -70.20 41.05 45.87
CA GLU A 459 -70.95 40.98 47.12
C GLU A 459 -71.79 42.23 47.33
N ARG A 460 -71.21 43.42 47.12
CA ARG A 460 -71.94 44.69 47.24
C ARG A 460 -73.08 44.81 46.22
N ILE A 461 -72.87 44.34 45.00
CA ILE A 461 -73.91 44.25 43.97
C ILE A 461 -75.01 43.27 44.40
N ARG A 462 -74.67 42.12 45.01
CA ARG A 462 -75.67 41.19 45.56
C ARG A 462 -76.46 41.81 46.70
N GLU A 463 -75.81 42.50 47.63
CA GLU A 463 -76.48 43.22 48.74
C GLU A 463 -77.44 44.29 48.20
N LEU A 464 -76.99 45.12 47.25
CA LEU A 464 -77.82 46.14 46.61
C LEU A 464 -79.02 45.52 45.87
N ASN A 465 -78.81 44.42 45.15
CA ASN A 465 -79.90 43.70 44.49
C ASN A 465 -80.88 43.06 45.48
N GLN A 466 -80.42 42.54 46.61
CA GLN A 466 -81.30 42.05 47.68
C GLN A 466 -82.10 43.17 48.33
N GLN A 467 -81.50 44.35 48.56
CA GLN A 467 -82.19 45.53 49.07
C GLN A 467 -83.25 46.05 48.09
N LEU A 468 -82.94 46.07 46.79
CA LEU A 468 -83.89 46.44 45.73
C LEU A 468 -85.05 45.44 45.61
N MET A 469 -84.78 44.14 45.77
CA MET A 469 -85.82 43.09 45.75
C MET A 469 -86.68 43.07 47.03
N ALA A 470 -86.13 43.46 48.18
CA ALA A 470 -86.88 43.58 49.44
C ALA A 470 -87.75 44.84 49.50
N ALA A 471 -87.35 45.92 48.83
CA ALA A 471 -88.13 47.16 48.71
C ALA A 471 -89.15 47.13 47.55
N GLY A 472 -89.18 46.06 46.74
CA GLY A 472 -89.92 45.93 45.48
C GLY A 472 -91.23 45.14 45.49
N LYS A 473 -91.92 45.02 46.64
CA LYS A 473 -93.33 44.55 46.72
C LYS A 473 -94.20 45.75 47.13
N GLY A 474 -94.50 46.69 46.24
CA GLY A 474 -95.72 46.73 45.41
C GLY A 474 -96.82 47.52 46.14
N THR A 475 -97.53 48.52 45.60
CA THR A 475 -97.85 49.03 44.23
C THR A 475 -98.82 50.25 44.43
N PRO A 476 -99.36 51.02 43.43
CA PRO A 476 -99.31 50.89 41.95
C PRO A 476 -99.13 52.23 41.14
N GLU A 477 -98.99 52.06 39.79
CA GLU A 477 -99.51 52.89 38.66
C GLU A 477 -99.10 54.37 38.49
N LYS A 478 -98.32 54.75 37.45
CA LYS A 478 -98.61 55.05 36.00
C LYS A 478 -98.52 56.59 35.75
N PRO A 479 -98.34 57.12 34.52
CA PRO A 479 -97.78 56.59 33.27
C PRO A 479 -96.81 57.63 32.58
N THR A 480 -96.46 57.36 31.31
CA THR A 480 -96.08 58.32 30.23
C THR A 480 -94.60 58.51 29.81
N THR A 481 -94.34 57.98 28.61
CA THR A 481 -93.69 58.60 27.43
C THR A 481 -92.28 59.20 27.54
N GLY A 482 -91.39 58.69 26.69
CA GLY A 482 -90.74 59.56 25.71
C GLY A 482 -89.23 59.42 25.54
N PHE A 483 -88.87 59.02 24.32
CA PHE A 483 -87.75 59.57 23.53
C PHE A 483 -86.32 58.97 23.62
N PHE A 484 -85.98 58.31 22.51
CA PHE A 484 -84.77 58.45 21.66
C PHE A 484 -83.38 57.93 22.10
N LYS A 485 -82.83 57.10 21.19
CA LYS A 485 -81.46 57.08 20.57
C LYS A 485 -80.24 57.17 21.51
N ARG A 486 -79.14 56.45 21.28
CA ARG A 486 -78.66 55.63 20.17
C ARG A 486 -77.55 54.73 20.69
#